data_AF-A0A8T1I4N4-F1
#
_entry.id   AF-A0A8T1I4N4-F1
#
_cell.length_a   1.000
_cell.length_b   1.000
_cell.length_c   1.000
_cell.angle_alpha   90.00
_cell.angle_beta   90.00
_cell.angle_gamma   90.00
#
_symmetry.space_group_name_H-M   'P 1'
#
loop_
_entity.id
_entity.type
_entity.pdbx_description
1 polymer ?
#
loop_
_entity_poly.entity_id
_entity_poly.type
_entity_poly.pdbx_seq_one_letter_code
_entity_poly.pdbx_strand_id
1 'polypeptide(L)'
;MNTIFNINKESLLWELVGTPYVDMFEQESGQLLIDRRRSDVALKIVQFLALRKPDHFERFKLLHGDKDLFRLAWLKTNTSFYMIQTPAAAAGLVKGKQFCGMTMVQHDPQGDILFLHHNGKKLIGEEETSKTRVWTHLQSFVFPKNLASVNVNTNERYEYMATNYHVRIVGGGIFRGFLMCYGDTVMESEHFKTTSWGDLPFKDLEDRLHGFIQEVNAIDNPSENQKDIAI
;
A
#
# COMPACT_ATOMS: atom_id res chain seq x y z
N MET A 1 9.27 -13.54 11.75
CA MET A 1 8.22 -14.04 10.82
C MET A 1 7.58 -12.82 10.22
N ASN A 2 8.00 -12.43 9.00
CA ASN A 2 7.76 -11.10 8.41
C ASN A 2 6.70 -11.19 7.30
N THR A 3 5.58 -11.82 7.62
CA THR A 3 4.57 -12.22 6.65
C THR A 3 3.25 -11.58 7.06
N ILE A 4 2.70 -10.72 6.22
CA ILE A 4 1.38 -10.11 6.39
C ILE A 4 0.29 -11.07 5.86
N PHE A 5 0.67 -11.97 4.95
CA PHE A 5 -0.20 -12.85 4.16
C PHE A 5 0.05 -14.36 4.40
N ASN A 6 0.81 -14.69 5.44
CA ASN A 6 1.13 -16.05 5.88
C ASN A 6 1.97 -16.88 4.90
N ILE A 7 2.81 -16.25 4.06
CA ILE A 7 3.81 -16.98 3.26
C ILE A 7 5.03 -17.28 4.15
N ASN A 8 5.20 -18.55 4.47
CA ASN A 8 6.26 -19.06 5.35
C ASN A 8 7.07 -20.17 4.67
N LYS A 9 8.05 -20.73 5.38
CA LYS A 9 8.96 -21.75 4.85
C LYS A 9 8.24 -23.04 4.41
N GLU A 10 7.14 -23.36 5.07
CA GLU A 10 6.34 -24.58 4.84
C GLU A 10 5.30 -24.40 3.71
N SER A 11 5.23 -23.21 3.10
CA SER A 11 4.24 -22.92 2.06
C SER A 11 4.52 -23.71 0.78
N LEU A 12 3.51 -24.45 0.30
CA LEU A 12 3.58 -25.28 -0.93
C LEU A 12 4.01 -24.49 -2.18
N LEU A 13 3.82 -23.17 -2.18
CA LEU A 13 4.21 -22.31 -3.30
C LEU A 13 5.70 -22.43 -3.65
N TRP A 14 6.57 -22.67 -2.67
CA TRP A 14 8.02 -22.78 -2.90
C TRP A 14 8.36 -24.01 -3.75
N GLU A 15 7.69 -25.13 -3.48
CA GLU A 15 7.80 -26.35 -4.29
C GLU A 15 7.20 -26.15 -5.68
N LEU A 16 6.03 -25.52 -5.77
CA LEU A 16 5.33 -25.29 -7.03
C LEU A 16 6.12 -24.39 -8.00
N VAL A 17 6.80 -23.37 -7.47
CA VAL A 17 7.71 -22.50 -8.25
C VAL A 17 9.10 -23.14 -8.42
N GLY A 18 9.42 -24.15 -7.61
CA GLY A 18 10.74 -24.77 -7.55
C GLY A 18 11.82 -23.77 -7.12
N THR A 19 11.58 -23.02 -6.05
CA THR A 19 12.51 -22.05 -5.46
C THR A 19 12.62 -22.29 -3.95
N PRO A 20 13.83 -22.33 -3.36
CA PRO A 20 13.98 -22.40 -1.91
C PRO A 20 13.29 -21.23 -1.20
N TYR A 21 12.85 -21.45 0.04
CA TYR A 21 12.34 -20.36 0.88
C TYR A 21 13.40 -19.26 1.05
N VAL A 22 12.96 -18.01 0.89
CA VAL A 22 13.76 -16.82 1.17
C VAL A 22 13.09 -16.03 2.27
N ASP A 23 13.78 -15.93 3.41
CA ASP A 23 13.31 -15.15 4.56
C ASP A 23 13.46 -13.66 4.27
N MET A 24 12.41 -13.09 3.71
CA MET A 24 12.35 -11.68 3.41
C MET A 24 10.96 -11.13 3.68
N PHE A 25 10.87 -9.82 3.86
CA PHE A 25 9.59 -9.13 3.89
C PHE A 25 8.72 -9.48 2.68
N GLU A 26 7.46 -9.79 2.95
CA GLU A 26 6.42 -9.71 1.94
C GLU A 26 6.31 -8.27 1.45
N GLN A 27 6.11 -8.12 0.14
CA GLN A 27 6.25 -6.86 -0.56
C GLN A 27 4.88 -6.37 -0.98
N GLU A 28 4.68 -5.05 -0.93
CA GLU A 28 3.53 -4.40 -1.55
C GLU A 28 3.90 -3.79 -2.91
N SER A 29 2.86 -3.63 -3.75
CA SER A 29 2.99 -2.97 -5.06
C SER A 29 3.65 -1.61 -4.87
N GLY A 30 4.71 -1.26 -5.59
CA GLY A 30 5.40 0.03 -5.41
C GLY A 30 6.66 0.00 -4.55
N GLN A 31 7.00 -1.13 -3.92
CA GLN A 31 8.23 -1.25 -3.12
C GLN A 31 9.42 -1.83 -3.89
N LEU A 32 9.20 -2.37 -5.09
CA LEU A 32 10.28 -2.84 -5.95
C LEU A 32 10.59 -1.85 -7.07
N LEU A 33 11.85 -1.48 -7.17
CA LEU A 33 12.40 -0.84 -8.37
C LEU A 33 13.17 -1.88 -9.20
N ILE A 34 12.77 -1.99 -10.46
CA ILE A 34 13.31 -2.97 -11.41
C ILE A 34 13.81 -2.28 -12.68
N ASP A 35 14.89 -2.78 -13.27
CA ASP A 35 15.30 -2.40 -14.62
C ASP A 35 14.66 -3.34 -15.64
N ARG A 36 13.55 -2.90 -16.25
CA ARG A 36 12.80 -3.68 -17.24
C ARG A 36 13.65 -4.21 -18.39
N ARG A 37 14.72 -3.50 -18.79
CA ARG A 37 15.61 -3.93 -19.88
C ARG A 37 16.51 -5.09 -19.48
N ARG A 38 16.74 -5.27 -18.19
CA ARG A 38 17.61 -6.31 -17.60
C ARG A 38 16.83 -7.40 -16.87
N SER A 39 15.51 -7.37 -16.92
CA SER A 39 14.63 -8.29 -16.20
C SER A 39 13.73 -9.09 -17.15
N ASP A 40 14.15 -9.33 -18.39
CA ASP A 40 13.32 -9.99 -19.40
C ASP A 40 12.88 -11.41 -18.97
N VAL A 41 13.80 -12.19 -18.37
CA VAL A 41 13.50 -13.54 -17.87
C VAL A 41 12.51 -13.48 -16.71
N ALA A 42 12.75 -12.61 -15.72
CA ALA A 42 11.85 -12.44 -14.59
C ALA A 42 10.44 -12.01 -15.03
N LEU A 43 10.34 -11.06 -15.96
CA LEU A 43 9.06 -10.60 -16.52
C LEU A 43 8.31 -11.71 -17.26
N LYS A 44 9.02 -12.55 -18.04
CA LYS A 44 8.44 -13.74 -18.69
C LYS A 44 7.92 -14.75 -17.66
N ILE A 45 8.64 -14.94 -16.55
CA ILE A 45 8.18 -15.81 -15.45
C ILE A 45 6.94 -15.22 -14.78
N VAL A 46 6.88 -13.92 -14.49
CA VAL A 46 5.65 -13.29 -13.95
C VAL A 46 4.47 -13.54 -14.88
N GLN A 47 4.62 -13.29 -16.19
CA GLN A 47 3.57 -13.53 -17.17
C GLN A 47 3.14 -15.00 -17.19
N PHE A 48 4.10 -15.93 -17.16
CA PHE A 48 3.81 -17.35 -17.09
C PHE A 48 3.01 -17.71 -15.84
N LEU A 49 3.44 -17.27 -14.66
CA LEU A 49 2.76 -17.56 -13.40
C LEU A 49 1.35 -16.95 -13.36
N ALA A 50 1.17 -15.74 -13.91
CA ALA A 50 -0.11 -15.03 -13.92
C ALA A 50 -1.12 -15.57 -14.95
N LEU A 51 -0.65 -16.07 -16.11
CA LEU A 51 -1.52 -16.42 -17.24
C LEU A 51 -1.68 -17.93 -17.45
N ARG A 52 -0.85 -18.76 -16.83
CA ARG A 52 -0.92 -20.22 -16.98
C ARG A 52 -2.27 -20.74 -16.46
N LYS A 53 -2.86 -21.66 -17.23
CA LYS A 53 -4.03 -22.44 -16.81
C LYS A 53 -3.69 -23.94 -16.65
N PRO A 54 -4.31 -24.65 -15.70
CA PRO A 54 -5.15 -24.10 -14.62
C PRO A 54 -4.31 -23.27 -13.63
N ASP A 55 -4.92 -22.25 -13.04
CA ASP A 55 -4.26 -21.41 -12.03
C ASP A 55 -4.25 -22.15 -10.70
N HIS A 56 -3.08 -22.68 -10.34
CA HIS A 56 -2.92 -23.44 -9.09
C HIS A 56 -2.78 -22.50 -7.88
N PHE A 57 -2.23 -21.30 -8.08
CA PHE A 57 -2.06 -20.33 -7.00
C PHE A 57 -3.41 -19.83 -6.50
N GLU A 58 -4.30 -19.48 -7.42
CA GLU A 58 -5.67 -19.08 -7.11
C GLU A 58 -6.47 -20.26 -6.52
N ARG A 59 -6.42 -21.42 -7.18
CA ARG A 59 -7.20 -22.61 -6.78
C ARG A 59 -6.87 -23.09 -5.36
N PHE A 60 -5.60 -23.03 -4.97
CA PHE A 60 -5.15 -23.44 -3.64
C PHE A 60 -4.93 -22.28 -2.68
N LYS A 61 -5.23 -21.03 -3.09
CA LYS A 61 -5.06 -19.80 -2.30
C LYS A 61 -3.66 -19.67 -1.69
N LEU A 62 -2.64 -19.87 -2.52
CA LEU A 62 -1.25 -19.95 -2.06
C LEU A 62 -0.55 -18.58 -1.93
N LEU A 63 -1.14 -17.50 -2.47
CA LEU A 63 -0.58 -16.15 -2.46
C LEU A 63 -1.67 -15.09 -2.59
N HIS A 64 -1.30 -13.82 -2.40
CA HIS A 64 -2.21 -12.68 -2.34
C HIS A 64 -2.02 -11.70 -3.52
N GLY A 65 -2.18 -12.24 -4.73
CA GLY A 65 -2.26 -11.45 -5.96
C GLY A 65 -0.92 -11.26 -6.68
N ASP A 66 -0.88 -10.25 -7.54
CA ASP A 66 0.21 -9.99 -8.48
C ASP A 66 1.55 -9.64 -7.82
N LYS A 67 1.55 -8.88 -6.72
CA LYS A 67 2.75 -8.53 -5.94
C LYS A 67 3.60 -9.76 -5.56
N ASP A 68 2.96 -10.85 -5.12
CA ASP A 68 3.66 -12.08 -4.78
C ASP A 68 4.23 -12.77 -6.03
N LEU A 69 3.55 -12.68 -7.17
CA LEU A 69 4.06 -13.22 -8.44
C LEU A 69 5.34 -12.52 -8.87
N PHE A 70 5.41 -11.18 -8.72
CA PHE A 70 6.64 -10.42 -8.96
C PHE A 70 7.76 -10.87 -8.04
N ARG A 71 7.52 -10.95 -6.73
CA ARG A 71 8.50 -11.44 -5.75
C ARG A 71 9.02 -12.82 -6.15
N LEU A 72 8.13 -13.77 -6.41
CA LEU A 72 8.48 -15.15 -6.75
C LEU A 72 9.31 -15.24 -8.03
N ALA A 73 8.95 -14.48 -9.08
CA ALA A 73 9.69 -14.49 -10.33
C ALA A 73 11.11 -13.93 -10.17
N TRP A 74 11.29 -12.86 -9.39
CA TRP A 74 12.62 -12.29 -9.13
C TRP A 74 13.50 -13.22 -8.30
N LEU A 75 12.93 -13.86 -7.27
CA LEU A 75 13.63 -14.87 -6.48
C LEU A 75 14.00 -16.10 -7.32
N LYS A 76 13.06 -16.62 -8.13
CA LYS A 76 13.26 -17.79 -8.99
C LYS A 76 14.41 -17.61 -9.98
N THR A 77 14.52 -16.41 -10.54
CA THR A 77 15.49 -16.09 -11.59
C THR A 77 16.78 -15.49 -11.05
N ASN A 78 16.87 -15.26 -9.73
CA ASN A 78 17.96 -14.51 -9.10
C ASN A 78 18.22 -13.16 -9.80
N THR A 79 17.16 -12.50 -10.26
CA THR A 79 17.24 -11.20 -10.94
C THR A 79 17.37 -10.10 -9.89
N SER A 80 18.29 -9.16 -10.09
CA SER A 80 18.47 -8.03 -9.16
C SER A 80 17.28 -7.08 -9.17
N PHE A 81 16.92 -6.57 -8.01
CA PHE A 81 15.95 -5.50 -7.80
C PHE A 81 16.41 -4.62 -6.64
N TYR A 82 15.87 -3.41 -6.55
CA TYR A 82 16.05 -2.56 -5.39
C TYR A 82 14.76 -2.50 -4.58
N MET A 83 14.84 -2.90 -3.30
CA MET A 83 13.73 -2.79 -2.35
C MET A 83 13.77 -1.42 -1.67
N ILE A 84 12.65 -0.70 -1.70
CA ILE A 84 12.52 0.56 -0.95
C ILE A 84 12.67 0.30 0.55
N GLN A 85 13.57 1.05 1.18
CA GLN A 85 13.99 0.87 2.58
C GLN A 85 13.08 1.57 3.59
N THR A 86 12.12 2.34 3.12
CA THR A 86 11.07 2.94 3.94
C THR A 86 9.81 2.10 3.77
N PRO A 87 9.26 1.52 4.86
CA PRO A 87 8.06 0.69 4.77
C PRO A 87 6.85 1.53 4.31
N ALA A 88 5.78 0.85 3.90
CA ALA A 88 4.55 1.53 3.57
C ALA A 88 3.98 2.25 4.81
N ALA A 89 3.52 3.48 4.61
CA ALA A 89 2.75 4.25 5.58
C ALA A 89 1.25 4.15 5.26
N ALA A 90 0.40 4.74 6.09
CA ALA A 90 -1.03 4.75 5.88
C ALA A 90 -1.62 6.16 6.04
N ALA A 91 -2.43 6.59 5.08
CA ALA A 91 -3.23 7.80 5.17
C ALA A 91 -4.68 7.46 5.49
N GLY A 92 -5.32 8.26 6.34
CA GLY A 92 -6.70 8.02 6.72
C GLY A 92 -7.28 8.94 7.78
N LEU A 93 -8.29 8.42 8.47
CA LEU A 93 -9.15 9.16 9.39
C LEU A 93 -8.72 8.94 10.84
N VAL A 94 -8.92 9.98 11.64
CA VAL A 94 -8.85 9.90 13.10
C VAL A 94 -10.23 10.18 13.69
N LYS A 95 -10.63 9.36 14.66
CA LYS A 95 -11.80 9.59 15.52
C LYS A 95 -11.43 9.36 16.97
N GLY A 96 -11.48 10.41 17.78
CA GLY A 96 -10.96 10.37 19.15
C GLY A 96 -9.45 10.09 19.13
N LYS A 97 -9.03 8.97 19.73
CA LYS A 97 -7.62 8.51 19.73
C LYS A 97 -7.35 7.35 18.77
N GLN A 98 -8.35 6.95 17.99
CA GLN A 98 -8.22 5.82 17.05
C GLN A 98 -7.86 6.34 15.66
N PHE A 99 -7.01 5.59 14.97
CA PHE A 99 -6.63 5.82 13.58
C PHE A 99 -7.19 4.70 12.70
N CYS A 100 -7.63 5.08 11.49
CA CYS A 100 -8.07 4.15 10.47
C CYS A 100 -7.44 4.53 9.13
N GLY A 101 -6.35 3.83 8.77
CA GLY A 101 -5.71 3.98 7.47
C GLY A 101 -6.52 3.32 6.38
N MET A 102 -6.77 4.03 5.29
CA MET A 102 -7.57 3.54 4.16
C MET A 102 -6.81 3.56 2.84
N THR A 103 -5.66 4.23 2.84
CA THR A 103 -4.81 4.47 1.68
C THR A 103 -3.39 4.14 2.07
N MET A 104 -2.73 3.28 1.30
CA MET A 104 -1.32 2.98 1.47
C MET A 104 -0.49 4.14 0.90
N VAL A 105 0.53 4.54 1.64
CA VAL A 105 1.45 5.63 1.27
C VAL A 105 2.83 5.04 1.05
N GLN A 106 3.42 5.35 -0.09
CA GLN A 106 4.64 4.69 -0.55
C GLN A 106 5.72 5.71 -0.88
N HIS A 107 6.96 5.26 -0.73
CA HIS A 107 8.12 6.14 -0.70
C HIS A 107 9.06 5.86 -1.86
N ASP A 108 9.85 6.87 -2.22
CA ASP A 108 10.99 6.72 -3.11
C ASP A 108 12.23 6.17 -2.36
N PRO A 109 13.37 5.96 -3.05
CA PRO A 109 14.61 5.50 -2.41
C PRO A 109 15.20 6.47 -1.38
N GLN A 110 14.80 7.74 -1.37
CA GLN A 110 15.23 8.75 -0.41
C GLN A 110 14.34 8.76 0.85
N GLY A 111 13.21 8.06 0.80
CA GLY A 111 12.23 7.97 1.87
C GLY A 111 11.15 9.05 1.78
N ASP A 112 11.13 9.84 0.71
CA ASP A 112 10.09 10.83 0.46
C ASP A 112 8.84 10.15 -0.08
N ILE A 113 7.67 10.71 0.21
CA ILE A 113 6.40 10.16 -0.27
C ILE A 113 6.31 10.35 -1.78
N LEU A 114 6.18 9.24 -2.50
CA LEU A 114 6.15 9.21 -3.96
C LEU A 114 4.72 9.09 -4.49
N PHE A 115 3.91 8.18 -3.94
CA PHE A 115 2.52 7.99 -4.38
C PHE A 115 1.63 7.33 -3.32
N LEU A 116 0.32 7.42 -3.57
CA LEU A 116 -0.73 6.90 -2.72
C LEU A 116 -1.58 5.86 -3.45
N HIS A 117 -1.82 4.72 -2.81
CA HIS A 117 -2.70 3.67 -3.29
C HIS A 117 -3.98 3.66 -2.44
N HIS A 118 -5.13 3.98 -3.02
CA HIS A 118 -6.41 3.85 -2.32
C HIS A 118 -6.75 2.37 -2.12
N ASN A 119 -6.70 1.85 -0.89
CA ASN A 119 -6.99 0.44 -0.61
C ASN A 119 -8.49 0.23 -0.41
N GLY A 120 -9.07 0.88 0.60
CA GLY A 120 -10.44 0.62 1.03
C GLY A 120 -11.48 1.65 0.58
N LYS A 121 -11.10 2.91 0.35
CA LYS A 121 -12.02 3.92 -0.21
C LYS A 121 -11.51 4.37 -1.57
N LYS A 122 -12.17 3.93 -2.64
CA LYS A 122 -11.92 4.43 -4.00
C LYS A 122 -12.68 5.75 -4.21
N LEU A 123 -12.21 6.58 -5.15
CA LEU A 123 -12.85 7.84 -5.52
C LEU A 123 -14.10 7.65 -6.42
N ILE A 124 -14.35 6.43 -6.88
CA ILE A 124 -15.43 6.08 -7.81
C ILE A 124 -16.60 5.52 -6.99
N GLY A 125 -17.80 6.11 -7.14
CA GLY A 125 -19.05 5.61 -6.56
C GLY A 125 -20.10 6.71 -6.30
N GLU A 126 -21.38 6.36 -6.45
CA GLU A 126 -22.56 7.24 -6.17
C GLU A 126 -22.82 7.48 -4.68
N GLU A 127 -22.05 6.85 -3.79
CA GLU A 127 -22.27 6.93 -2.35
C GLU A 127 -21.79 8.26 -1.75
N GLU A 128 -22.50 8.77 -0.73
CA GLU A 128 -22.07 9.89 0.13
C GLU A 128 -20.63 9.71 0.69
N THR A 129 -20.16 8.47 0.77
CA THR A 129 -18.78 8.13 1.15
C THR A 129 -17.77 8.68 0.14
N SER A 130 -18.07 8.74 -1.15
CA SER A 130 -17.22 9.29 -2.21
C SER A 130 -17.02 10.81 -2.08
N LYS A 131 -17.92 11.53 -1.38
CA LYS A 131 -17.77 12.98 -1.10
C LYS A 131 -17.01 13.29 0.19
N THR A 132 -16.89 12.30 1.09
CA THR A 132 -16.33 12.52 2.43
C THR A 132 -14.81 12.52 2.40
N ARG A 133 -14.15 13.63 2.72
CA ARG A 133 -12.69 13.67 2.85
C ARG A 133 -12.20 12.66 3.89
N VAL A 134 -11.24 11.82 3.52
CA VAL A 134 -10.72 10.74 4.38
C VAL A 134 -9.28 10.94 4.80
N TRP A 135 -8.52 11.84 4.16
CA TRP A 135 -7.14 12.08 4.54
C TRP A 135 -7.06 13.21 5.56
N THR A 136 -7.11 12.83 6.83
CA THR A 136 -6.90 13.77 7.95
C THR A 136 -5.53 13.60 8.59
N HIS A 137 -4.97 12.39 8.56
CA HIS A 137 -3.68 12.08 9.14
C HIS A 137 -2.92 11.07 8.28
N LEU A 138 -1.59 11.18 8.32
CA LEU A 138 -0.64 10.20 7.83
C LEU A 138 -0.01 9.49 9.03
N GLN A 139 -0.13 8.17 9.11
CA GLN A 139 0.58 7.34 10.08
C GLN A 139 1.81 6.71 9.43
N SER A 140 2.99 6.99 9.99
CA SER A 140 4.29 6.50 9.49
C SER A 140 5.02 5.68 10.55
N PHE A 141 5.82 4.72 10.09
CA PHE A 141 6.71 3.95 10.96
C PHE A 141 7.87 4.82 11.46
N VAL A 142 8.22 4.68 12.73
CA VAL A 142 9.25 5.49 13.40
C VAL A 142 10.50 4.65 13.59
N PHE A 143 11.59 5.08 12.97
CA PHE A 143 12.91 4.53 13.25
C PHE A 143 13.54 5.23 14.46
N PRO A 144 14.38 4.53 15.25
CA PRO A 144 15.18 5.15 16.28
C PRO A 144 16.16 6.16 15.66
N LYS A 145 16.60 7.15 16.44
CA LYS A 145 17.40 8.29 15.93
C LYS A 145 18.65 7.86 15.16
N ASN A 146 19.33 6.81 15.61
CA ASN A 146 20.52 6.26 14.95
C ASN A 146 20.22 5.59 13.59
N LEU A 147 18.97 5.19 13.36
CA LEU A 147 18.50 4.57 12.12
C LEU A 147 17.58 5.49 11.32
N ALA A 148 17.40 6.77 11.67
CA ALA A 148 16.39 7.63 11.06
C ALA A 148 16.63 7.89 9.56
N SER A 149 17.89 8.02 9.15
CA SER A 149 18.26 8.27 7.74
C SER A 149 18.22 6.97 6.93
N VAL A 150 17.66 7.05 5.71
CA VAL A 150 17.48 5.90 4.80
C VAL A 150 18.81 5.29 4.34
N ASN A 151 19.86 6.11 4.26
CA ASN A 151 21.19 5.69 3.80
C ASN A 151 22.08 5.13 4.92
N VAL A 152 21.63 5.18 6.18
CA VAL A 152 22.41 4.65 7.31
C VAL A 152 22.11 3.17 7.47
N ASN A 153 23.18 2.36 7.48
CA ASN A 153 23.20 0.92 7.76
C ASN A 153 21.91 0.16 7.38
N THR A 154 21.76 -0.11 6.08
CA THR A 154 20.57 -0.72 5.49
C THR A 154 20.19 -2.06 6.15
N ASN A 155 21.18 -2.85 6.59
CA ASN A 155 20.93 -4.13 7.24
C ASN A 155 20.30 -3.96 8.62
N GLU A 156 20.84 -3.07 9.46
CA GLU A 156 20.27 -2.78 10.78
C GLU A 156 18.85 -2.19 10.66
N ARG A 157 18.62 -1.31 9.68
CA ARG A 157 17.28 -0.80 9.39
C ARG A 157 16.31 -1.92 9.03
N TYR A 158 16.73 -2.84 8.18
CA TYR A 158 15.94 -3.98 7.77
C TYR A 158 15.61 -4.90 8.95
N GLU A 159 16.59 -5.23 9.79
CA GLU A 159 16.41 -6.05 11.00
C GLU A 159 15.47 -5.39 12.01
N TYR A 160 15.61 -4.07 12.21
CA TYR A 160 14.71 -3.30 13.06
C TYR A 160 13.28 -3.33 12.52
N MET A 161 13.10 -3.10 11.22
CA MET A 161 11.79 -3.23 10.59
C MET A 161 11.21 -4.64 10.76
N ALA A 162 12.00 -5.68 10.47
CA ALA A 162 11.59 -7.09 10.55
C ALA A 162 10.97 -7.44 11.91
N THR A 163 11.46 -6.80 12.96
CA THR A 163 11.02 -7.07 14.32
C THR A 163 9.86 -6.17 14.77
N ASN A 164 9.77 -4.93 14.27
CA ASN A 164 8.93 -3.89 14.87
C ASN A 164 7.83 -3.34 13.93
N TYR A 165 7.95 -3.51 12.61
CA TYR A 165 6.96 -3.02 11.65
C TYR A 165 5.79 -3.98 11.51
N HIS A 166 4.75 -3.76 12.31
CA HIS A 166 3.54 -4.58 12.34
C HIS A 166 2.32 -3.76 11.93
N VAL A 167 1.80 -4.00 10.72
CA VAL A 167 0.56 -3.38 10.24
C VAL A 167 -0.62 -4.25 10.68
N ARG A 168 -1.57 -3.67 11.42
CA ARG A 168 -2.81 -4.37 11.77
C ARG A 168 -3.85 -4.14 10.69
N ILE A 169 -4.69 -5.15 10.49
CA ILE A 169 -5.88 -5.06 9.65
C ILE A 169 -7.08 -5.34 10.55
N VAL A 170 -7.92 -4.33 10.76
CA VAL A 170 -9.07 -4.41 11.67
C VAL A 170 -10.34 -3.94 10.97
N GLY A 171 -11.50 -4.45 11.39
CA GLY A 171 -12.78 -3.96 10.87
C GLY A 171 -13.00 -2.47 11.18
N GLY A 172 -13.77 -1.77 10.35
CA GLY A 172 -13.94 -0.32 10.47
C GLY A 172 -14.49 0.18 11.81
N GLY A 173 -15.28 -0.63 12.53
CA GLY A 173 -15.75 -0.30 13.88
C GLY A 173 -16.43 1.08 13.97
N ILE A 174 -15.80 2.02 14.69
CA ILE A 174 -16.31 3.40 14.85
C ILE A 174 -16.23 4.24 13.56
N PHE A 175 -15.46 3.79 12.58
CA PHE A 175 -15.36 4.34 11.24
C PHE A 175 -16.45 3.71 10.35
N ARG A 176 -17.71 4.11 10.59
CA ARG A 176 -18.85 3.69 9.76
C ARG A 176 -18.58 3.97 8.28
N GLY A 177 -18.95 3.02 7.42
CA GLY A 177 -18.72 3.10 5.97
C GLY A 177 -17.38 2.53 5.51
N PHE A 178 -16.49 2.14 6.41
CA PHE A 178 -15.23 1.49 6.07
C PHE A 178 -15.26 0.02 6.50
N LEU A 179 -14.95 -0.88 5.58
CA LEU A 179 -14.91 -2.31 5.88
C LEU A 179 -13.68 -2.67 6.71
N MET A 180 -12.52 -2.12 6.33
CA MET A 180 -11.21 -2.48 6.88
C MET A 180 -10.34 -1.24 7.07
N CYS A 181 -9.70 -1.14 8.23
CA CYS A 181 -8.68 -0.14 8.54
C CYS A 181 -7.30 -0.81 8.59
N TYR A 182 -6.29 -0.10 8.08
CA TYR A 182 -4.90 -0.52 8.03
C TYR A 182 -4.02 0.39 8.90
N GLY A 183 -2.94 -0.18 9.45
CA GLY A 183 -1.96 0.53 10.27
C GLY A 183 -2.05 0.14 11.74
N ASP A 184 -1.45 0.95 12.59
CA ASP A 184 -1.71 0.88 14.03
C ASP A 184 -3.09 1.49 14.33
N THR A 185 -3.81 0.95 15.30
CA THR A 185 -5.19 1.37 15.59
C THR A 185 -5.26 2.65 16.41
N VAL A 186 -4.13 3.13 16.91
CA VAL A 186 -3.99 4.35 17.72
C VAL A 186 -3.20 5.42 16.96
N MET A 187 -3.37 6.68 17.37
CA MET A 187 -2.66 7.81 16.74
C MET A 187 -1.14 7.80 16.97
N GLU A 188 -0.67 7.27 18.09
CA GLU A 188 0.74 7.23 18.44
C GLU A 188 1.01 5.98 19.29
N SER A 189 2.07 5.27 18.94
CA SER A 189 2.59 4.10 19.64
C SER A 189 4.12 4.12 19.60
N GLU A 190 4.76 3.09 20.15
CA GLU A 190 6.22 3.00 20.17
C GLU A 190 6.84 3.07 18.76
N HIS A 191 6.16 2.51 17.75
CA HIS A 191 6.71 2.35 16.40
C HIS A 191 5.93 3.10 15.33
N PHE A 192 4.81 3.73 15.66
CA PHE A 192 4.00 4.48 14.71
C PHE A 192 3.64 5.86 15.25
N LYS A 193 3.70 6.85 14.37
CA LYS A 193 3.31 8.23 14.67
C LYS A 193 2.41 8.78 13.59
N THR A 194 1.37 9.50 14.00
CA THR A 194 0.53 10.29 13.09
C THR A 194 1.05 11.72 12.91
N THR A 195 0.94 12.22 11.69
CA THR A 195 1.15 13.61 11.29
C THR A 195 -0.16 14.13 10.73
N SER A 196 -0.57 15.34 11.11
CA SER A 196 -1.76 15.98 10.54
C SER A 196 -1.58 16.14 9.03
N TRP A 197 -2.61 15.80 8.26
CA TRP A 197 -2.56 15.92 6.81
C TRP A 197 -2.37 17.37 6.35
N GLY A 198 -2.91 18.33 7.12
CA GLY A 198 -2.76 19.77 6.86
C GLY A 198 -1.32 20.29 6.95
N ASP A 199 -0.42 19.53 7.58
CA ASP A 199 1.00 19.88 7.72
C ASP A 199 1.84 19.33 6.56
N LEU A 200 1.26 18.51 5.69
CA LEU A 200 1.94 17.90 4.56
C LEU A 200 1.96 18.86 3.36
N PRO A 201 3.00 18.80 2.51
CA PRO A 201 3.13 19.69 1.34
C PRO A 201 2.03 19.47 0.29
N PHE A 202 1.33 18.34 0.33
CA PHE A 202 0.25 17.94 -0.58
C PHE A 202 -1.12 17.89 0.12
N LYS A 203 -1.32 18.72 1.15
CA LYS A 203 -2.57 18.79 1.93
C LYS A 203 -3.83 19.01 1.10
N ASP A 204 -3.71 19.67 -0.05
CA ASP A 204 -4.78 19.99 -1.00
C ASP A 204 -5.05 18.86 -2.02
N LEU A 205 -4.31 17.75 -1.95
CA LEU A 205 -4.40 16.69 -2.96
C LEU A 205 -5.80 16.06 -3.03
N GLU A 206 -6.42 15.77 -1.88
CA GLU A 206 -7.77 15.21 -1.86
C GLU A 206 -8.79 16.20 -2.44
N ASP A 207 -8.66 17.50 -2.13
CA ASP A 207 -9.52 18.55 -2.68
C ASP A 207 -9.40 18.64 -4.20
N ARG A 208 -8.18 18.60 -4.73
CA ARG A 208 -7.94 18.61 -6.17
C ARG A 208 -8.54 17.40 -6.87
N LEU A 209 -8.46 16.22 -6.25
CA LEU A 209 -9.06 14.99 -6.79
C LEU A 209 -10.59 15.08 -6.82
N HIS A 210 -11.22 15.61 -5.77
CA HIS A 210 -12.67 15.86 -5.77
C HIS A 210 -13.09 16.92 -6.78
N GLY A 211 -12.33 18.01 -6.90
CA GLY A 211 -12.58 19.07 -7.88
C GLY A 211 -12.60 18.52 -9.31
N PHE A 212 -11.63 17.68 -9.65
CA PHE A 212 -11.58 17.01 -10.96
C PHE A 212 -12.83 16.14 -11.23
N ILE A 213 -13.29 15.39 -10.23
CA ILE A 213 -14.50 14.56 -10.36
C ILE A 213 -15.75 15.43 -10.55
N GLN A 214 -15.86 16.54 -9.83
CA GLN A 214 -16.98 17.47 -9.96
C GLN A 214 -17.02 18.11 -11.36
N GLU A 215 -15.86 18.52 -11.89
CA GLU A 215 -15.74 19.06 -13.24
C GLU A 215 -16.19 18.05 -14.30
N VAL A 216 -15.76 16.79 -14.19
CA VAL A 216 -16.19 15.72 -15.11
C VAL A 216 -17.69 15.47 -15.01
N ASN A 217 -18.24 15.38 -13.80
CA ASN A 217 -19.67 15.14 -13.60
C ASN A 217 -20.54 16.29 -14.16
N ALA A 218 -20.07 17.53 -14.07
CA ALA A 218 -20.77 18.68 -14.64
C ALA A 218 -20.81 18.65 -16.18
N ILE A 219 -19.81 18.06 -16.83
CA ILE A 219 -19.79 17.84 -18.28
C ILE A 219 -20.74 16.71 -18.68
N ASP A 220 -20.77 15.62 -17.90
CA ASP A 220 -21.60 14.44 -18.18
C ASP A 220 -23.10 14.70 -17.95
N ASN A 221 -23.46 15.56 -16.99
CA ASN A 221 -24.84 15.91 -16.64
C ASN A 221 -25.13 17.43 -16.71
N PRO A 222 -25.22 18.02 -17.91
CA PRO A 222 -25.41 19.46 -18.09
C PRO A 222 -26.75 20.01 -17.55
N SER A 223 -27.73 19.15 -17.25
CA SER A 223 -29.08 19.52 -16.84
C SER A 223 -29.25 19.94 -15.37
N GLU A 224 -28.27 19.69 -14.49
CA GLU A 224 -28.31 20.23 -13.12
C GLU A 224 -27.88 21.70 -13.03
N ASN A 225 -27.01 22.17 -13.95
CA ASN A 225 -26.52 23.55 -14.01
C ASN A 225 -27.54 24.57 -14.54
N GLN A 226 -28.72 24.14 -14.99
CA GLN A 226 -29.79 25.02 -15.47
C GLN A 226 -30.86 25.34 -14.41
N LYS A 227 -30.83 24.70 -13.23
CA LYS A 227 -31.82 24.98 -12.17
C LYS A 227 -31.56 26.28 -11.40
N ASP A 228 -30.35 26.83 -11.47
CA ASP A 228 -29.99 28.09 -10.78
C ASP A 228 -30.19 29.36 -11.65
N ILE A 229 -30.80 29.24 -12.84
CA ILE A 229 -31.07 30.38 -13.76
C ILE A 229 -32.56 30.52 -14.08
N ALA A 230 -33.46 29.84 -13.36
CA ALA A 230 -34.91 30.00 -13.54
C ALA A 230 -35.60 30.49 -12.26
N ILE A 231 -35.67 31.83 -12.17
CA ILE A 231 -36.57 32.70 -11.38
C ILE A 231 -36.36 32.74 -9.86
#